data_AF-A0A413VC84-F1
#
_entry.id   AF-A0A413VC84-F1
#
_cell.length_a   1.000
_cell.length_b   1.000
_cell.length_c   1.000
_cell.angle_alpha   90.00
_cell.angle_beta   90.00
_cell.angle_gamma   90.00
#
_symmetry.space_group_name_H-M   'P 1'
#
loop_
_entity.id
_entity.type
_entity.pdbx_description
1 polymer ?
#
loop_
_entity_poly.entity_id
_entity_poly.type
_entity_poly.pdbx_seq_one_letter_code
_entity_poly.pdbx_strand_id
1 'polypeptide(L)'
;MDQLLSLFVRSIFVDNMIFAFFLGMCSYLAVSKNVKTAVGLGIAVTFVLVVTLPVNYLLQTKVLAANAIIEGVDLSFLSFILFIAVIAGIVQLVEMVVERFAPSLYASLGIFLPLIAVNCAIMGASLFMQQRITMDPANPQAITGVGSAVVYALGSGIGWLLAIVGLAAIREKMAYSDVPAPLRGLGITFITVGLMAMAFMCFSGLKL
;
A
#
# COMPACT_ATOMS: atom_id res chain seq x y z
N MET A 1 9.09 -20.25 9.71
CA MET A 1 8.90 -19.95 8.26
C MET A 1 7.43 -19.94 7.90
N ASP A 2 6.63 -20.88 8.42
CA ASP A 2 5.19 -20.96 8.13
C ASP A 2 4.42 -19.69 8.52
N GLN A 3 4.74 -19.05 9.65
CA GLN A 3 4.13 -17.77 10.06
C GLN A 3 4.47 -16.58 9.13
N LEU A 4 5.65 -16.55 8.51
CA LEU A 4 6.02 -15.46 7.60
C LEU A 4 5.35 -15.65 6.23
N LEU A 5 5.28 -16.90 5.76
CA LEU A 5 4.58 -17.25 4.52
C LEU A 5 3.06 -17.04 4.66
N SER A 6 2.47 -17.43 5.80
CA SER A 6 1.05 -17.16 6.06
C SER A 6 0.78 -15.65 6.16
N LEU A 7 1.63 -14.88 6.84
CA LEU A 7 1.52 -13.42 6.89
C LEU A 7 1.62 -12.78 5.50
N PHE A 8 2.53 -13.26 4.65
CA PHE A 8 2.71 -12.78 3.28
C PHE A 8 1.46 -13.03 2.42
N VAL A 9 0.99 -14.28 2.37
CA VAL A 9 -0.19 -14.67 1.57
C VAL A 9 -1.45 -13.97 2.10
N ARG A 10 -1.60 -13.90 3.42
CA ARG A 10 -2.72 -13.21 4.05
C ARG A 10 -2.69 -11.71 3.76
N SER A 11 -1.53 -11.06 3.79
CA SER A 11 -1.41 -9.64 3.47
C SER A 11 -1.72 -9.31 2.02
N ILE A 12 -1.50 -10.26 1.08
CA ILE A 12 -1.81 -10.05 -0.34
C ILE A 12 -3.30 -10.20 -0.60
N PHE A 13 -3.93 -11.25 -0.07
CA PHE A 13 -5.28 -11.66 -0.47
C PHE A 13 -6.37 -11.37 0.57
N VAL A 14 -6.09 -11.56 1.85
CA VAL A 14 -7.10 -11.46 2.93
C VAL A 14 -7.16 -10.05 3.48
N ASP A 15 -6.01 -9.48 3.86
CA ASP A 15 -5.87 -8.13 4.40
C ASP A 15 -5.49 -7.14 3.29
N ASN A 16 -6.02 -7.32 2.08
CA ASN A 16 -5.66 -6.50 0.93
C ASN A 16 -6.06 -5.03 1.16
N MET A 17 -5.11 -4.10 1.02
CA MET A 17 -5.33 -2.68 1.31
C MET A 17 -6.43 -2.04 0.49
N ILE A 18 -6.60 -2.43 -0.77
CA ILE A 18 -7.59 -1.82 -1.67
C ILE A 18 -8.95 -2.47 -1.50
N PHE A 19 -9.03 -3.81 -1.51
CA PHE A 19 -10.33 -4.49 -1.57
C PHE A 19 -10.93 -4.78 -0.18
N ALA A 20 -10.11 -4.94 0.86
CA ALA A 20 -10.60 -5.18 2.22
C ALA A 20 -10.77 -3.88 3.01
N PHE A 21 -9.83 -2.93 2.85
CA PHE A 21 -9.81 -1.69 3.65
C PHE A 21 -10.09 -0.41 2.85
N PHE A 22 -10.25 -0.49 1.52
CA PHE A 22 -10.53 0.66 0.64
C PHE A 22 -9.51 1.81 0.75
N LEU A 23 -8.24 1.48 1.02
CA LEU A 23 -7.14 2.43 1.13
C LEU A 23 -6.40 2.59 -0.21
N GLY A 24 -6.02 3.83 -0.55
CA GLY A 24 -5.20 4.14 -1.74
C GLY A 24 -6.00 4.32 -3.04
N MET A 25 -7.30 4.57 -2.94
CA MET A 25 -8.22 4.65 -4.08
C MET A 25 -7.92 5.81 -5.04
N CYS A 26 -7.36 6.93 -4.56
CA CYS A 26 -7.15 8.14 -5.37
C CYS A 26 -6.22 7.90 -6.56
N SER A 27 -5.02 7.37 -6.29
CA SER A 27 -4.02 7.05 -7.31
C SER A 27 -4.40 5.80 -8.11
N TYR A 28 -5.06 4.83 -7.45
CA TYR A 28 -5.58 3.61 -8.06
C TYR A 28 -6.61 3.89 -9.19
N LEU A 29 -7.58 4.78 -8.96
CA LEU A 29 -8.58 5.13 -9.95
C LEU A 29 -8.04 6.07 -11.04
N ALA A 30 -7.10 6.95 -10.68
CA ALA A 30 -6.54 7.93 -11.60
C ALA A 30 -5.60 7.32 -12.65
N VAL A 31 -4.73 6.38 -12.26
CA VAL A 31 -3.60 5.88 -13.09
C VAL A 31 -3.85 4.47 -13.65
N SER A 32 -5.06 3.93 -13.55
CA SER A 32 -5.43 2.60 -14.07
C SER A 32 -5.89 2.60 -15.54
N LYS A 33 -5.52 3.60 -16.36
CA LYS A 33 -5.93 3.61 -17.79
C LYS A 33 -5.10 2.69 -18.67
N ASN A 34 -3.79 2.61 -18.41
CA ASN A 34 -2.86 1.78 -19.16
C ASN A 34 -2.12 0.83 -18.21
N VAL A 35 -1.93 -0.41 -18.63
CA VAL A 35 -1.23 -1.43 -17.83
C VAL A 35 0.24 -1.02 -17.60
N LYS A 36 0.90 -0.47 -18.61
CA LYS A 36 2.31 -0.02 -18.50
C LYS A 36 2.51 1.03 -17.41
N THR A 37 1.62 2.02 -17.32
CA THR A 37 1.70 3.07 -16.28
C THR A 37 1.28 2.54 -14.91
N ALA A 38 0.27 1.67 -14.87
CA ALA A 38 -0.19 1.03 -13.64
C ALA A 38 0.89 0.15 -12.99
N VAL A 39 1.63 -0.64 -13.79
CA VAL A 39 2.76 -1.44 -13.30
C VAL A 39 3.86 -0.54 -12.73
N GLY A 40 4.24 0.53 -13.44
CA GLY A 40 5.26 1.47 -12.97
C GLY A 40 4.90 2.10 -11.63
N LEU A 41 3.64 2.54 -11.47
CA LEU A 41 3.15 3.07 -10.20
C LEU A 41 3.09 2.00 -9.10
N GLY A 42 2.64 0.79 -9.42
CA GLY A 42 2.61 -0.34 -8.48
C GLY A 42 3.97 -0.70 -7.92
N ILE A 43 5.00 -0.71 -8.77
CA ILE A 43 6.38 -0.97 -8.35
C ILE A 43 6.88 0.16 -7.45
N ALA A 44 6.62 1.42 -7.81
CA ALA A 44 7.01 2.57 -7.00
C ALA A 44 6.36 2.54 -5.60
N VAL A 45 5.06 2.28 -5.51
CA VAL A 45 4.34 2.17 -4.22
C VAL A 45 4.86 1.00 -3.39
N THR A 46 5.11 -0.15 -4.01
CA THR A 46 5.69 -1.33 -3.34
C THR A 46 7.07 -1.01 -2.79
N PHE A 47 7.93 -0.35 -3.57
CA PHE A 47 9.26 0.05 -3.13
C PHE A 47 9.19 1.01 -1.94
N VAL A 48 8.34 2.04 -2.01
CA VAL A 48 8.15 2.98 -0.89
C VAL A 48 7.69 2.23 0.36
N LEU A 49 6.70 1.34 0.26
CA LEU A 49 6.22 0.51 1.39
C LEU A 49 7.34 -0.32 2.03
N VAL A 50 8.13 -1.00 1.20
CA VAL A 50 9.22 -1.90 1.65
C VAL A 50 10.32 -1.15 2.38
N VAL A 51 10.56 0.11 2.02
CA VAL A 51 11.57 0.95 2.68
C VAL A 51 10.99 1.65 3.90
N THR A 52 9.78 2.19 3.83
CA THR A 52 9.19 2.98 4.92
C THR A 52 8.77 2.13 6.11
N LEU A 53 8.22 0.93 5.90
CA LEU A 53 7.72 0.08 6.99
C LEU A 53 8.80 -0.40 7.96
N PRO A 54 9.98 -0.89 7.51
CA PRO A 54 11.07 -1.24 8.42
C PRO A 54 11.62 -0.04 9.18
N VAL A 55 11.69 1.13 8.53
CA VAL A 55 12.14 2.37 9.19
C VAL A 55 11.13 2.80 10.25
N ASN A 56 9.84 2.81 9.91
CA ASN A 56 8.76 3.10 10.84
C ASN A 56 8.70 2.07 11.99
N TYR A 57 9.03 0.80 11.72
CA TYR A 57 9.20 -0.24 12.75
C TYR A 57 10.28 0.10 13.76
N LEU A 58 11.46 0.47 13.27
CA LEU A 58 12.57 0.82 14.14
C LEU A 58 12.25 2.10 14.93
N LEU A 59 11.62 3.09 14.31
CA LEU A 59 11.20 4.31 15.00
C LEU A 59 10.14 4.01 16.09
N GLN A 60 9.14 3.19 15.78
CA GLN A 60 8.10 2.83 16.74
C GLN A 60 8.68 2.06 17.93
N THR A 61 9.59 1.12 17.69
CA THR A 61 10.13 0.23 18.74
C THR A 61 11.30 0.81 19.51
N LYS A 62 12.12 1.67 18.89
CA LYS A 62 13.36 2.22 19.49
C LYS A 62 13.29 3.69 19.88
N VAL A 63 12.32 4.44 19.36
CA VAL A 63 12.22 5.89 19.60
C VAL A 63 10.91 6.23 20.31
N LEU A 64 9.81 5.60 19.90
CA LEU A 64 8.46 5.94 20.39
C LEU A 64 7.91 5.02 21.48
N ALA A 65 8.51 3.85 21.70
CA ALA A 65 8.06 2.94 22.74
C ALA A 65 8.21 3.56 24.14
N ALA A 66 7.29 3.22 25.05
CA ALA A 66 7.35 3.65 26.45
C ALA A 66 8.74 3.33 27.02
N ASN A 67 9.41 4.35 27.57
CA ASN A 67 10.78 4.31 28.14
C ASN A 67 11.95 4.21 27.14
N ALA A 68 11.76 4.49 25.85
CA ALA A 68 12.86 4.39 24.87
C ALA A 68 13.87 5.56 24.91
N ILE A 69 13.45 6.76 25.32
CA ILE A 69 14.30 7.97 25.36
C ILE A 69 14.32 8.61 26.77
N ILE A 70 13.16 8.66 27.44
CA ILE A 70 12.99 9.18 28.80
C ILE A 70 12.06 8.22 29.53
N GLU A 71 12.46 7.74 30.72
CA GLU A 71 11.58 6.94 31.57
C GLU A 71 10.32 7.74 31.92
N GLY A 72 9.14 7.18 31.62
CA GLY A 72 7.83 7.76 31.97
C GLY A 72 7.18 8.68 30.93
N VAL A 73 7.78 8.91 29.75
CA VAL A 73 7.12 9.67 28.65
C VAL A 73 6.74 8.72 27.51
N ASP A 74 5.44 8.65 27.20
CA ASP A 74 4.92 7.99 26.01
C ASP A 74 4.85 8.99 24.85
N LEU A 75 5.71 8.82 23.84
CA LEU A 75 5.75 9.66 22.64
C LEU A 75 4.83 9.13 21.52
N SER A 76 3.97 8.15 21.80
CA SER A 76 3.03 7.59 20.81
C SER A 76 2.15 8.64 20.12
N PHE A 77 1.85 9.77 20.76
CA PHE A 77 1.15 10.91 20.13
C PHE A 77 1.88 11.47 18.88
N LEU A 78 3.21 11.39 18.82
CA LEU A 78 4.01 11.88 17.68
C LEU A 78 4.06 10.91 16.49
N SER A 79 3.51 9.69 16.61
CA SER A 79 3.61 8.62 15.59
C SER A 79 3.18 9.10 14.21
N PHE A 80 2.04 9.81 14.12
CA PHE A 80 1.49 10.28 12.85
C PHE A 80 2.44 11.21 12.10
N ILE A 81 2.98 12.21 12.79
CA ILE A 81 3.86 13.22 12.19
C ILE A 81 5.16 12.57 11.72
N LEU A 82 5.72 11.66 12.52
CA LEU A 82 6.94 10.94 12.16
C LEU A 82 6.74 10.02 10.95
N PHE A 83 5.65 9.25 10.91
CA PHE A 83 5.37 8.39 9.76
C PHE A 83 5.19 9.20 8.47
N ILE A 84 4.47 10.32 8.52
CA ILE A 84 4.32 11.21 7.36
C ILE A 84 5.68 11.77 6.94
N ALA A 85 6.53 12.21 7.88
CA ALA A 85 7.85 12.74 7.57
C ALA A 85 8.77 11.70 6.91
N VAL A 86 8.76 10.47 7.40
CA VAL A 86 9.54 9.36 6.80
C VAL A 86 9.03 9.04 5.40
N ILE A 87 7.71 8.91 5.23
CA ILE A 87 7.11 8.63 3.92
C ILE A 87 7.46 9.76 2.94
N ALA A 88 7.31 11.02 3.32
CA ALA A 88 7.65 12.16 2.49
C ALA A 88 9.14 12.16 2.08
N GLY A 89 10.05 11.88 3.02
CA GLY A 89 11.49 11.79 2.73
C GLY A 89 11.83 10.69 1.72
N ILE A 90 11.25 9.50 1.88
CA ILE A 90 11.47 8.37 0.95
C ILE A 90 10.83 8.64 -0.42
N VAL A 91 9.62 9.21 -0.46
CA VAL A 91 8.95 9.55 -1.72
C VAL A 91 9.73 10.61 -2.49
N GLN A 92 10.29 11.60 -1.81
CA GLN A 92 11.15 12.61 -2.45
C GLN A 92 12.38 11.96 -3.11
N LEU A 93 12.99 10.97 -2.45
CA LEU A 93 14.09 10.20 -3.03
C LEU A 93 13.63 9.45 -4.28
N VAL A 94 12.48 8.79 -4.22
CA VAL A 94 11.90 8.07 -5.38
C VAL A 94 11.60 9.01 -6.53
N GLU A 95 11.10 10.22 -6.27
CA GLU A 95 10.85 11.23 -7.29
C GLU A 95 12.13 11.58 -8.08
N MET A 96 13.22 11.87 -7.37
CA MET A 96 14.52 12.16 -8.00
C MET A 96 15.06 10.97 -8.81
N VAL A 97 14.85 9.74 -8.32
CA VAL A 97 15.27 8.51 -9.02
C VAL A 97 14.44 8.31 -10.30
N VAL A 98 13.12 8.46 -10.23
CA VAL A 98 12.23 8.26 -11.38
C VAL A 98 12.47 9.31 -12.46
N GLU A 99 12.68 10.57 -12.08
CA GLU A 99 13.04 11.64 -13.02
C GLU A 99 14.32 11.31 -13.79
N ARG A 100 15.32 10.71 -13.11
CA ARG A 100 16.60 10.38 -13.73
C ARG A 100 16.58 9.14 -14.61
N PHE A 101 15.93 8.06 -14.16
CA PHE A 101 16.00 6.75 -14.83
C PHE A 101 14.80 6.45 -15.75
N ALA A 102 13.64 7.05 -15.51
CA ALA A 102 12.40 6.74 -16.24
C ALA A 102 11.62 8.01 -16.62
N PRO A 103 12.15 8.86 -17.51
CA PRO A 103 11.52 10.13 -17.90
C PRO A 103 10.14 9.93 -18.56
N SER A 104 9.91 8.80 -19.23
CA SER A 104 8.61 8.45 -19.80
C SER A 104 7.53 8.20 -18.75
N LEU A 105 7.91 7.61 -17.60
CA LEU A 105 7.01 7.38 -16.47
C LEU A 105 6.75 8.68 -15.73
N TYR A 106 7.79 9.50 -15.53
CA TYR A 106 7.66 10.84 -14.95
C TYR A 106 6.70 11.72 -15.76
N ALA A 107 6.83 11.74 -17.09
CA ALA A 107 5.92 12.48 -17.97
C ALA A 107 4.46 11.96 -17.92
N SER A 108 4.27 10.66 -17.67
CA SER A 108 2.94 10.04 -17.61
C SER A 108 2.25 10.20 -16.26
N LEU A 109 3.02 10.18 -15.17
CA LEU A 109 2.49 10.27 -13.80
C LEU A 109 2.47 11.72 -13.29
N GLY A 110 3.41 12.57 -13.71
CA GLY A 110 3.48 14.00 -13.39
C GLY A 110 3.15 14.31 -11.93
N ILE A 111 2.01 14.99 -11.75
CA ILE A 111 1.48 15.44 -10.45
C ILE A 111 1.21 14.28 -9.47
N PHE A 112 1.02 13.05 -9.95
CA PHE A 112 0.72 11.90 -9.10
C PHE A 112 1.94 11.32 -8.36
N LEU A 113 3.18 11.67 -8.73
CA LEU A 113 4.38 11.22 -8.00
C LEU A 113 4.43 11.78 -6.57
N PRO A 114 4.27 13.10 -6.36
CA PRO A 114 4.15 13.66 -5.01
C PRO A 114 2.94 13.13 -4.23
N LEU A 115 1.85 12.76 -4.91
CA LEU A 115 0.67 12.17 -4.27
C LEU A 115 0.94 10.77 -3.67
N ILE A 116 2.08 10.14 -3.97
CA ILE A 116 2.50 8.90 -3.30
C ILE A 116 2.72 9.16 -1.80
N ALA A 117 3.21 10.35 -1.41
CA ALA A 117 3.47 10.69 -0.01
C ALA A 117 2.21 10.69 0.86
N VAL A 118 1.06 11.03 0.26
CA VAL A 118 -0.25 11.05 0.91
C VAL A 118 -1.10 9.83 0.54
N ASN A 119 -0.49 8.77 0.00
CA ASN A 119 -1.20 7.56 -0.34
C ASN A 119 -1.68 6.86 0.92
N CYS A 120 -3.00 6.72 1.04
CA CYS A 120 -3.66 6.15 2.21
C CYS A 120 -3.24 4.70 2.47
N ALA A 121 -2.90 3.93 1.43
CA ALA A 121 -2.41 2.57 1.58
C ALA A 121 -1.07 2.52 2.33
N ILE A 122 -0.15 3.44 2.02
CA ILE A 122 1.19 3.50 2.65
C ILE A 122 1.09 3.95 4.11
N MET A 123 0.29 4.98 4.36
CA MET A 123 0.03 5.44 5.72
C MET A 123 -0.71 4.38 6.54
N GLY A 124 -1.75 3.77 5.96
CA GLY A 124 -2.52 2.70 6.58
C GLY A 124 -1.67 1.48 6.93
N ALA A 125 -0.71 1.12 6.07
CA ALA A 125 0.26 0.08 6.36
C ALA A 125 1.03 0.35 7.65
N SER A 126 1.54 1.58 7.79
CA SER A 126 2.33 1.99 8.95
C SER A 126 1.50 1.98 10.24
N LEU A 127 0.23 2.40 10.15
CA LEU A 127 -0.70 2.36 11.29
C LEU A 127 -1.12 0.94 11.67
N PHE A 128 -1.44 0.09 10.70
CA PHE A 128 -1.73 -1.32 10.98
C PHE A 128 -0.53 -2.05 11.55
N MET A 129 0.66 -1.69 11.09
CA MET A 129 1.90 -2.22 11.61
C MET A 129 2.12 -1.78 13.08
N GLN A 130 1.83 -0.53 13.44
CA GLN A 130 1.82 -0.08 14.84
C GLN A 130 0.83 -0.88 15.70
N GLN A 131 -0.39 -1.10 15.23
CA GLN A 131 -1.41 -1.90 15.95
C GLN A 131 -1.00 -3.37 16.10
N ARG A 132 -0.35 -3.95 15.08
CA ARG A 132 0.10 -5.35 15.08
C ARG A 132 1.36 -5.60 15.90
N ILE A 133 2.14 -4.57 16.26
CA ILE A 133 3.23 -4.71 17.24
C ILE A 133 2.68 -4.95 18.65
N THR A 134 1.57 -4.30 19.00
CA THR A 134 0.93 -4.41 20.32
C THR A 134 0.07 -5.67 20.49
N MET A 135 -0.07 -6.49 19.45
CA MET A 135 -0.82 -7.75 19.50
C MET A 135 -0.01 -8.87 20.16
N ASP A 136 -0.72 -9.84 20.75
CA ASP A 136 -0.12 -11.01 21.38
C ASP A 136 0.83 -11.76 20.41
N PRO A 137 2.07 -12.11 20.81
CA PRO A 137 3.02 -12.84 19.98
C PRO A 137 2.53 -14.19 19.44
N ALA A 138 1.49 -14.77 20.05
CA ALA A 138 0.86 -16.00 19.59
C ALA A 138 -0.02 -15.81 18.35
N ASN A 139 -0.40 -14.57 18.00
CA ASN A 139 -1.19 -14.31 16.80
C ASN A 139 -0.29 -14.32 15.55
N PRO A 140 -0.62 -15.07 14.48
CA PRO A 140 0.12 -15.04 13.21
C PRO A 140 0.19 -13.65 12.54
N GLN A 141 -0.57 -12.66 13.03
CA GLN A 141 -0.56 -11.29 12.55
C GLN A 141 0.45 -10.38 13.27
N ALA A 142 1.05 -10.84 14.37
CA ALA A 142 1.95 -10.03 15.19
C ALA A 142 3.27 -9.75 14.47
N ILE A 143 3.70 -8.50 14.50
CA ILE A 143 4.96 -8.07 13.88
C ILE A 143 6.02 -8.02 14.99
N THR A 144 6.71 -9.14 15.20
CA THR A 144 7.69 -9.31 16.28
C THR A 144 9.13 -8.94 15.86
N GLY A 145 9.36 -8.61 14.58
CA GLY A 145 10.67 -8.15 14.11
C GLY A 145 10.67 -7.39 12.78
N VAL A 146 11.85 -6.88 12.43
CA VAL A 146 12.08 -6.16 11.16
C VAL A 146 11.80 -7.06 9.96
N GLY A 147 12.15 -8.34 10.04
CA GLY A 147 11.88 -9.32 8.98
C GLY A 147 10.37 -9.50 8.70
N SER A 148 9.55 -9.59 9.74
CA SER A 148 8.08 -9.63 9.58
C SER A 148 7.52 -8.32 9.03
N ALA A 149 8.10 -7.17 9.39
CA ALA A 149 7.70 -5.88 8.85
C ALA A 149 7.98 -5.77 7.35
N VAL A 150 9.15 -6.24 6.88
CA VAL A 150 9.51 -6.30 5.46
C VAL A 150 8.56 -7.23 4.69
N VAL A 151 8.26 -8.40 5.26
CA VAL A 151 7.36 -9.37 4.61
C VAL A 151 5.93 -8.82 4.52
N TYR A 152 5.44 -8.14 5.56
CA TYR A 152 4.15 -7.44 5.52
C TYR A 152 4.15 -6.29 4.50
N ALA A 153 5.24 -5.53 4.40
CA ALA A 153 5.41 -4.48 3.41
C ALA A 153 5.38 -5.01 1.97
N LEU A 154 6.11 -6.09 1.71
CA LEU A 154 6.12 -6.75 0.42
C LEU A 154 4.75 -7.33 0.08
N GLY A 155 4.10 -8.02 1.02
CA GLY A 155 2.78 -8.61 0.81
C GLY A 155 1.73 -7.54 0.50
N SER A 156 1.68 -6.46 1.28
CA SER A 156 0.74 -5.36 1.06
C SER A 156 1.02 -4.58 -0.23
N GLY A 157 2.29 -4.32 -0.56
CA GLY A 157 2.67 -3.67 -1.81
C GLY A 157 2.34 -4.51 -3.04
N ILE A 158 2.62 -5.81 -3.01
CA ILE A 158 2.25 -6.74 -4.09
C ILE A 158 0.72 -6.85 -4.22
N GLY A 159 -0.01 -6.90 -3.11
CA GLY A 159 -1.47 -6.86 -3.11
C GLY A 159 -2.02 -5.61 -3.77
N TRP A 160 -1.38 -4.45 -3.53
CA TRP A 160 -1.72 -3.19 -4.18
C TRP A 160 -1.39 -3.18 -5.69
N LEU A 161 -0.21 -3.69 -6.06
CA LEU A 161 0.24 -3.83 -7.44
C LEU A 161 -0.69 -4.74 -8.24
N LEU A 162 -1.06 -5.90 -7.70
CA LEU A 162 -1.97 -6.84 -8.36
C LEU A 162 -3.33 -6.21 -8.63
N ALA A 163 -3.86 -5.45 -7.68
CA ALA A 163 -5.12 -4.75 -7.85
C ALA A 163 -5.04 -3.71 -8.97
N ILE A 164 -4.03 -2.82 -8.99
CA ILE A 164 -3.96 -1.75 -9.99
C ILE A 164 -3.73 -2.29 -11.40
N VAL A 165 -2.92 -3.35 -11.53
CA VAL A 165 -2.70 -4.04 -12.80
C VAL A 165 -3.98 -4.74 -13.26
N GLY A 166 -4.70 -5.40 -12.35
CA GLY A 166 -5.99 -6.02 -12.65
C GLY A 166 -7.02 -5.02 -13.16
N LEU A 167 -7.17 -3.89 -12.49
CA LEU A 167 -8.07 -2.82 -12.94
C LEU A 167 -7.64 -2.24 -14.27
N ALA A 168 -6.33 -2.01 -14.48
CA ALA A 168 -5.82 -1.49 -15.74
C ALA A 168 -6.08 -2.45 -16.91
N ALA A 169 -5.90 -3.75 -16.71
CA ALA A 169 -6.21 -4.75 -17.73
C ALA A 169 -7.71 -4.78 -18.09
N ILE A 170 -8.59 -4.69 -17.08
CA ILE A 170 -10.04 -4.62 -17.30
C ILE A 170 -10.40 -3.32 -18.03
N ARG A 171 -9.78 -2.20 -17.68
CA ARG A 171 -10.03 -0.89 -18.32
C ARG A 171 -9.53 -0.83 -19.76
N GLU A 172 -8.36 -1.39 -20.06
CA GLU A 172 -7.87 -1.53 -21.44
C GLU A 172 -8.83 -2.39 -22.26
N LYS A 173 -9.33 -3.51 -21.71
CA LYS A 173 -10.31 -4.35 -22.41
C LYS A 173 -11.66 -3.65 -22.63
N MET A 174 -12.14 -2.90 -21.62
CA MET A 174 -13.39 -2.14 -21.72
C MET A 174 -13.32 -1.00 -22.73
N ALA A 175 -12.13 -0.49 -23.06
CA ALA A 175 -11.98 0.53 -24.11
C ALA A 175 -12.42 0.02 -25.50
N TYR A 176 -12.39 -1.30 -25.71
CA TYR A 176 -12.86 -1.95 -26.94
C TYR A 176 -14.31 -2.45 -26.84
N SER A 177 -15.02 -2.13 -25.75
CA SER A 177 -16.39 -2.58 -25.49
C SER A 177 -17.39 -1.42 -25.54
N ASP A 178 -18.64 -1.72 -25.88
CA ASP A 178 -19.71 -0.72 -25.94
C ASP A 178 -20.23 -0.36 -24.53
N VAL A 179 -19.52 0.57 -23.88
CA VAL A 179 -19.96 1.14 -22.59
C VAL A 179 -20.96 2.28 -22.85
N PRO A 180 -22.10 2.33 -22.12
CA PRO A 180 -23.08 3.41 -22.23
C PRO A 180 -22.43 4.79 -22.08
N ALA A 181 -22.75 5.73 -22.98
CA ALA A 181 -22.12 7.05 -23.02
C ALA A 181 -22.08 7.80 -21.67
N PRO A 182 -23.12 7.77 -20.82
CA PRO A 182 -23.11 8.47 -19.53
C PRO A 182 -22.16 7.85 -18.48
N LEU A 183 -21.79 6.58 -18.63
CA LEU A 183 -20.97 5.85 -17.65
C LEU A 183 -19.50 5.77 -18.05
N ARG A 184 -19.11 6.30 -19.23
CA ARG A 184 -17.74 6.24 -19.72
C ARG A 184 -16.79 6.99 -18.78
N GLY A 185 -15.62 6.39 -18.55
CA GLY A 185 -14.58 6.98 -17.69
C GLY A 185 -14.70 6.54 -16.23
N LEU A 186 -14.85 7.50 -15.31
CA LEU A 186 -14.80 7.21 -13.87
C LEU A 186 -16.02 6.39 -13.39
N GLY A 187 -17.22 6.64 -13.92
CA GLY A 187 -18.44 5.95 -13.49
C GLY A 187 -18.35 4.43 -13.64
N ILE A 188 -18.03 3.94 -14.84
CA ILE A 188 -17.81 2.50 -15.06
C ILE A 188 -16.63 1.97 -14.26
N THR A 189 -15.58 2.79 -14.05
CA THR A 189 -14.42 2.39 -13.25
C THR A 189 -14.84 2.08 -11.80
N PHE A 190 -15.65 2.95 -11.17
CA PHE A 190 -16.19 2.69 -9.83
C PHE A 190 -17.02 1.41 -9.77
N ILE A 191 -17.88 1.17 -10.77
CA ILE A 191 -18.67 -0.07 -10.85
C ILE A 191 -17.76 -1.29 -10.94
N THR A 192 -16.74 -1.26 -11.81
CA THR A 192 -15.79 -2.38 -11.94
C THR A 192 -15.02 -2.64 -10.66
N VAL A 193 -14.61 -1.60 -9.94
CA VAL A 193 -13.90 -1.74 -8.66
C VAL A 193 -14.82 -2.35 -7.59
N GLY A 194 -16.11 -1.97 -7.56
CA GLY A 194 -17.10 -2.61 -6.70
C GLY A 194 -17.28 -4.11 -7.00
N LEU A 195 -17.37 -4.47 -8.28
CA LEU A 195 -17.44 -5.88 -8.71
C LEU A 195 -16.18 -6.66 -8.33
N MET A 196 -15.00 -6.06 -8.51
CA MET A 196 -13.72 -6.66 -8.09
C MET A 196 -13.65 -6.83 -6.57
N ALA A 197 -14.10 -5.84 -5.79
CA ALA A 197 -14.13 -5.93 -4.34
C ALA A 197 -15.02 -7.09 -3.85
N MET A 198 -16.20 -7.27 -4.46
CA MET A 198 -17.06 -8.42 -4.15
C MET A 198 -16.40 -9.76 -4.48
N ALA A 199 -15.66 -9.86 -5.59
CA ALA A 199 -14.91 -11.07 -5.91
C ALA A 199 -13.78 -11.35 -4.90
N PHE A 200 -13.11 -10.30 -4.41
CA PHE A 200 -12.05 -10.43 -3.41
C PHE A 200 -12.58 -10.76 -2.01
N MET A 201 -13.83 -10.43 -1.69
CA MET A 201 -14.46 -10.84 -0.43
C MET A 201 -14.53 -12.37 -0.25
N CYS A 202 -14.46 -13.16 -1.33
CA CYS A 202 -14.33 -14.62 -1.25
C CYS A 202 -13.08 -15.07 -0.45
N PHE A 203 -12.01 -14.27 -0.44
CA PHE A 203 -10.79 -14.57 0.31
C PHE A 203 -10.85 -14.20 1.79
N SER A 204 -11.86 -13.43 2.23
CA SER A 204 -12.01 -13.01 3.63
C SER A 204 -12.25 -14.17 4.60
N GLY A 205 -12.72 -15.32 4.10
CA GLY A 205 -12.94 -16.54 4.88
C GLY A 205 -11.72 -17.44 5.06
N LEU A 206 -10.58 -17.11 4.43
CA LEU A 206 -9.36 -17.92 4.55
C LEU A 206 -8.73 -17.76 5.93
N LYS A 207 -8.84 -18.80 6.76
CA LYS A 207 -8.08 -18.94 8.01
C LYS A 207 -6.74 -19.63 7.72
N LEU A 208 -5.72 -18.81 7.48
CA LEU A 208 -4.30 -19.21 7.35
C LEU A 208 -3.57 -18.93 8.66
#